data_AF-A0A820LNN1-F1
#
_entry.id   AF-A0A820LNN1-F1
#
_cell.length_a   1.000
_cell.length_b   1.000
_cell.length_c   1.000
_cell.angle_alpha   90.00
_cell.angle_beta   90.00
_cell.angle_gamma   90.00
#
_symmetry.space_group_name_H-M   'P 1'
#
loop_
_entity.id
_entity.type
_entity.pdbx_description
1 polymer ?
#
loop_
_entity_poly.entity_id
_entity_poly.type
_entity_poly.pdbx_seq_one_letter_code
_entity_poly.pdbx_strand_id
1 'polypeptide(L)'
;INGQSSNPYTLLLRCKAFLGVLVLNSSTNSTSANTAGISRPYMIFVTEDIYIGQLFDAQIYRISQIATISLRDNPEDEVHVAGIKKLFQGRCFYYSAACKPETSNNKRYFNKPYDITLCAQRMVQGQDSDIRFF
;
A
#
# COMPACT_ATOMS: atom_id res chain seq x y z
N ILE A 1 -34.91 -23.72 -16.73
CA ILE A 1 -33.73 -23.84 -15.84
C ILE A 1 -32.75 -22.79 -16.30
N ASN A 2 -32.81 -21.60 -15.69
CA ASN A 2 -32.01 -20.46 -16.12
C ASN A 2 -30.58 -20.64 -15.61
N GLY A 3 -29.65 -20.85 -16.55
CA GLY A 3 -28.22 -20.92 -16.26
C GLY A 3 -27.71 -19.57 -15.79
N GLN A 4 -27.50 -19.43 -14.48
CA GLN A 4 -26.60 -18.40 -13.98
C GLN A 4 -25.17 -18.88 -14.18
N SER A 5 -24.43 -18.17 -15.03
CA SER A 5 -22.98 -18.31 -15.11
C SER A 5 -22.38 -17.94 -13.75
N SER A 6 -21.92 -18.94 -13.00
CA SER A 6 -21.18 -18.73 -11.76
C SER A 6 -19.93 -17.92 -12.07
N ASN A 7 -19.79 -16.75 -11.44
CA ASN A 7 -18.61 -15.91 -11.59
C ASN A 7 -17.36 -16.73 -11.15
N PRO A 8 -16.36 -16.99 -12.02
CA PRO A 8 -15.24 -17.88 -11.70
C PRO A 8 -14.23 -17.28 -10.72
N TYR A 9 -14.48 -16.06 -10.24
CA TYR A 9 -13.57 -15.30 -9.39
C TYR A 9 -14.02 -15.31 -7.92
N THR A 10 -13.06 -15.52 -7.03
CA THR A 10 -13.25 -15.35 -5.58
C THR A 10 -12.74 -13.99 -5.14
N LEU A 11 -13.54 -13.27 -4.36
CA LEU A 11 -13.08 -12.03 -3.72
C LEU A 11 -11.99 -12.36 -2.70
N LEU A 12 -10.76 -11.91 -2.98
CA LEU A 12 -9.62 -12.12 -2.08
C LEU A 12 -9.55 -11.08 -0.96
N LEU A 13 -9.60 -9.79 -1.32
CA LEU A 13 -9.43 -8.69 -0.38
C LEU A 13 -10.09 -7.41 -0.91
N ARG A 14 -10.74 -6.65 -0.02
CA ARG A 14 -11.07 -5.24 -0.28
C ARG A 14 -10.00 -4.36 0.35
N CYS A 15 -9.45 -3.44 -0.43
CA CYS A 15 -8.40 -2.52 0.02
C CYS A 15 -8.66 -1.10 -0.45
N LYS A 16 -8.03 -0.14 0.22
CA LYS A 16 -8.06 1.30 -0.06
C LYS A 16 -6.87 1.74 -0.90
N ALA A 17 -5.71 1.12 -0.68
CA ALA A 17 -4.49 1.40 -1.41
C ALA A 17 -3.58 0.15 -1.48
N PHE A 18 -2.71 0.13 -2.48
CA PHE A 18 -1.63 -0.85 -2.62
C PHE A 18 -0.30 -0.16 -2.32
N LEU A 19 0.41 -0.61 -1.29
CA LEU A 19 1.67 0.01 -0.87
C LEU A 19 2.88 -0.53 -1.66
N GLY A 20 2.81 -1.78 -2.11
CA GLY A 20 3.85 -2.38 -2.93
C GLY A 20 4.10 -3.85 -2.63
N VAL A 21 5.21 -4.35 -3.17
CA VAL A 21 5.69 -5.72 -2.96
C VAL A 21 6.93 -5.69 -2.08
N LEU A 22 6.91 -6.47 -1.02
CA LEU A 22 8.05 -6.69 -0.14
C LEU A 22 8.63 -8.07 -0.40
N VAL A 23 9.95 -8.17 -0.58
CA VAL A 23 10.64 -9.44 -0.73
C VAL A 23 11.56 -9.67 0.47
N LEU A 24 11.26 -10.70 1.25
CA LEU A 24 12.11 -11.14 2.35
C LEU A 24 12.98 -12.31 1.91
N ASN A 25 14.29 -12.13 1.99
CA ASN A 25 15.26 -13.17 1.71
C ASN A 25 15.71 -13.81 3.04
N SER A 26 15.60 -15.13 3.18
CA SER A 26 16.22 -15.85 4.28
C SER A 26 17.35 -16.75 3.75
N SER A 27 18.52 -16.68 4.35
CA SER A 27 19.52 -17.73 4.20
C SER A 27 19.07 -18.96 4.99
N THR A 28 18.97 -20.11 4.34
CA THR A 28 18.95 -21.38 5.07
C THR A 28 20.38 -21.67 5.52
N ASN A 29 20.57 -21.95 6.81
CA ASN A 29 21.87 -22.28 7.40
C ASN A 29 22.35 -23.69 6.98
N SER A 30 22.18 -24.07 5.71
CA SER A 30 22.76 -25.30 5.17
C SER A 30 24.16 -24.99 4.67
N THR A 31 25.16 -25.57 5.34
CA THR A 31 26.61 -25.54 5.09
C THR A 31 27.04 -26.14 3.75
N SER A 32 26.18 -26.08 2.72
CA SER A 32 26.47 -26.51 1.36
C SER A 32 26.59 -25.28 0.47
N ALA A 33 27.73 -25.15 -0.20
CA ALA A 33 28.21 -23.98 -0.95
C ALA A 33 27.35 -23.53 -2.14
N ASN A 34 26.13 -24.07 -2.31
CA ASN A 34 25.19 -23.74 -3.39
C ASN A 34 23.74 -23.56 -2.89
N THR A 35 23.55 -23.03 -1.68
CA THR A 35 22.22 -22.81 -1.14
C THR A 35 21.66 -21.47 -1.62
N ALA A 36 20.81 -21.50 -2.66
CA ALA A 36 20.03 -20.34 -3.06
C ALA A 36 19.08 -19.95 -1.92
N GLY A 37 19.17 -18.70 -1.44
CA GLY A 37 18.32 -18.18 -0.37
C GLY A 37 16.83 -18.27 -0.75
N ILE A 38 15.97 -18.53 0.23
CA ILE A 38 14.53 -18.59 0.01
C ILE A 38 13.99 -17.17 -0.04
N SER A 39 13.51 -16.76 -1.22
CA SER A 39 12.79 -15.50 -1.42
C SER A 39 11.32 -15.67 -1.07
N ARG A 40 10.79 -14.74 -0.26
CA ARG A 40 9.39 -14.66 0.17
C ARG A 40 8.79 -13.32 -0.24
N PRO A 41 8.10 -13.26 -1.39
CA PRO A 41 7.41 -12.05 -1.82
C PRO A 41 6.02 -11.92 -1.16
N TYR A 42 5.71 -10.72 -0.69
CA TYR A 42 4.45 -10.34 -0.07
C TYR A 42 3.87 -9.10 -0.77
N MET A 43 2.57 -9.07 -1.01
CA MET A 43 1.85 -7.84 -1.35
C MET A 43 1.37 -7.15 -0.09
N ILE A 44 1.54 -5.83 -0.01
CA ILE A 44 1.10 -5.02 1.11
C ILE A 44 -0.02 -4.07 0.67
N PHE A 45 -1.16 -4.14 1.36
CA PHE A 45 -2.35 -3.34 1.09
C PHE A 45 -2.78 -2.56 2.32
N VAL A 46 -3.34 -1.37 2.12
CA VAL A 46 -4.12 -0.66 3.14
C VAL A 46 -5.54 -1.18 3.09
N THR A 47 -6.04 -1.75 4.19
CA THR A 47 -7.43 -2.22 4.27
C THR A 47 -8.33 -1.20 4.93
N GLU A 48 -7.81 -0.50 5.94
CA GLU A 48 -8.52 0.56 6.65
C GLU A 48 -7.63 1.78 6.82
N ASP A 49 -8.28 2.94 6.77
CA ASP A 49 -7.68 4.24 7.00
C ASP A 49 -8.65 5.16 7.75
N ILE A 50 -8.11 6.26 8.25
CA ILE A 50 -8.85 7.30 8.95
C ILE A 50 -8.66 8.59 8.17
N TYR A 51 -9.74 9.19 7.71
CA TYR A 51 -9.71 10.53 7.14
C TYR A 51 -9.28 11.54 8.21
N ILE A 52 -8.22 12.30 7.96
CA ILE A 52 -7.70 13.28 8.92
C ILE A 52 -7.91 14.73 8.49
N GLY A 53 -8.23 14.97 7.22
CA GLY A 53 -8.46 16.31 6.71
C GLY A 53 -8.29 16.42 5.21
N GLN A 54 -8.46 17.63 4.70
CA GLN A 54 -8.33 17.94 3.29
C GLN A 54 -7.37 19.12 3.12
N LEU A 55 -6.49 19.01 2.13
CA LEU A 55 -5.56 20.05 1.72
C LEU A 55 -5.72 20.27 0.22
N PHE A 56 -6.16 21.47 -0.18
CA PHE A 56 -6.53 21.77 -1.56
C PHE A 56 -7.53 20.73 -2.10
N ASP A 57 -7.16 20.04 -3.19
CA ASP A 57 -7.96 19.00 -3.84
C ASP A 57 -7.51 17.57 -3.46
N ALA A 58 -6.87 17.42 -2.30
CA ALA A 58 -6.45 16.13 -1.75
C ALA A 58 -7.05 15.85 -0.37
N GLN A 59 -7.64 14.67 -0.23
CA GLN A 59 -8.04 14.10 1.04
C GLN A 59 -6.85 13.36 1.65
N ILE A 60 -6.57 13.63 2.92
CA ILE A 60 -5.45 13.03 3.64
C ILE A 60 -5.99 11.94 4.56
N TYR A 61 -5.33 10.80 4.52
CA TYR A 61 -5.70 9.61 5.25
C TYR A 61 -4.52 9.13 6.09
N ARG A 62 -4.82 8.70 7.31
CA ARG A 62 -3.90 7.95 8.17
C ARG A 62 -4.18 6.46 7.99
N ILE A 63 -3.17 5.67 7.65
CA ILE A 63 -3.27 4.22 7.57
C ILE A 63 -3.54 3.66 8.98
N SER A 64 -4.61 2.89 9.14
CA SER A 64 -4.96 2.26 10.42
C SER A 64 -4.79 0.74 10.39
N GLN A 65 -5.04 0.10 9.25
CA GLN A 65 -4.87 -1.34 9.08
C GLN A 65 -4.30 -1.67 7.72
N ILE A 66 -3.38 -2.64 7.72
CA ILE A 66 -2.81 -3.22 6.51
C ILE A 66 -3.10 -4.72 6.44
N ALA A 67 -3.14 -5.25 5.22
CA ALA A 67 -3.09 -6.67 4.94
C ALA A 67 -1.77 -7.00 4.21
N THR A 68 -1.21 -8.15 4.54
CA THR A 68 -0.06 -8.72 3.85
C THR A 68 -0.47 -10.05 3.26
N ILE A 69 -0.23 -10.26 1.97
CA ILE A 69 -0.57 -11.51 1.28
C ILE A 69 0.72 -12.14 0.76
N SER A 70 1.07 -13.34 1.22
CA SER A 70 2.18 -14.10 0.64
C SER A 70 1.83 -14.56 -0.77
N LEU A 71 2.74 -14.39 -1.73
CA LEU A 71 2.54 -14.89 -3.10
C LEU A 71 2.97 -16.36 -3.27
N ARG A 72 3.45 -17.00 -2.21
CA ARG A 72 3.84 -18.42 -2.20
C ARG A 72 2.75 -19.35 -1.66
N ASP A 73 1.67 -18.77 -1.14
CA ASP A 73 0.57 -19.50 -0.49
C ASP A 73 1.07 -20.50 0.57
N ASN A 74 2.08 -20.10 1.35
CA ASN A 74 2.65 -20.91 2.43
C ASN A 74 2.27 -20.28 3.79
N PRO A 75 1.54 -20.99 4.67
CA PRO A 75 1.17 -20.50 6.00
C PRO A 75 2.35 -20.08 6.89
N GLU A 76 3.53 -20.69 6.71
CA GLU A 76 4.73 -20.35 7.48
C GLU A 76 5.25 -18.94 7.18
N ASP A 77 4.90 -18.39 6.01
CA ASP A 77 5.32 -17.05 5.61
C ASP A 77 4.71 -15.94 6.49
N GLU A 78 3.59 -16.20 7.17
CA GLU A 78 2.96 -15.26 8.10
C GLU A 78 3.84 -14.92 9.31
N VAL A 79 4.64 -15.90 9.78
CA VAL A 79 5.56 -15.70 10.91
C VAL A 79 6.67 -14.72 10.52
N HIS A 80 7.13 -14.79 9.26
CA HIS A 80 8.21 -13.95 8.76
C HIS A 80 7.80 -12.50 8.53
N VAL A 81 6.52 -12.23 8.26
CA VAL A 81 6.02 -10.85 8.04
C VAL A 81 5.57 -10.17 9.34
N ALA A 82 5.49 -10.89 10.47
CA ALA A 82 5.02 -10.37 11.75
C ALA A 82 5.81 -9.13 12.24
N GLY A 83 7.12 -9.09 12.01
CA GLY A 83 7.96 -7.94 12.35
C GLY A 83 7.56 -6.66 11.61
N ILE A 84 7.19 -6.78 10.33
CA ILE A 84 6.70 -5.66 9.52
C ILE A 84 5.32 -5.22 9.99
N LYS A 85 4.41 -6.16 10.26
CA LYS A 85 3.10 -5.84 10.84
C LYS A 85 3.24 -5.04 12.13
N LYS A 86 4.18 -5.43 13.00
CA LYS A 86 4.48 -4.71 14.24
C LYS A 86 5.06 -3.31 13.99
N LEU A 87 5.94 -3.15 13.01
CA LEU A 87 6.47 -1.83 12.62
C LEU A 87 5.36 -0.89 12.15
N PHE A 88 4.42 -1.41 11.33
CA PHE A 88 3.27 -0.63 10.86
C PHE A 88 2.36 -0.20 12.02
N GLN A 89 2.13 -1.09 12.99
CA GLN A 89 1.32 -0.78 14.18
C GLN A 89 2.00 0.22 15.13
N GLY A 90 3.33 0.25 15.16
CA GLY A 90 4.11 1.13 16.04
C GLY A 90 4.34 2.55 15.52
N ARG A 91 3.88 2.86 14.29
CA ARG A 91 4.11 4.15 13.64
C ARG A 91 2.82 4.67 12.98
N CYS A 92 2.85 5.93 12.56
CA CYS A 92 1.77 6.53 11.79
C CYS A 92 2.25 6.75 10.36
N PHE A 93 1.50 6.23 9.41
CA PHE A 93 1.73 6.43 7.97
C PHE A 93 0.54 7.16 7.38
N TYR A 94 0.82 8.03 6.42
CA TYR A 94 -0.17 8.88 5.80
C TYR A 94 -0.06 8.76 4.29
N TYR A 95 -1.19 8.95 3.61
CA TYR A 95 -1.23 9.10 2.17
C TYR A 95 -2.33 10.07 1.78
N SER A 96 -2.23 10.60 0.57
CA SER A 96 -3.22 11.50 -0.02
C SER A 96 -3.94 10.81 -1.17
N ALA A 97 -5.25 10.99 -1.26
CA ALA A 97 -6.05 10.59 -2.41
C ALA A 97 -6.73 11.84 -3.01
N ALA A 98 -7.03 11.78 -4.31
CA ALA A 98 -7.73 12.88 -4.97
C ALA A 98 -9.13 13.02 -4.38
N CYS A 99 -9.58 14.25 -4.17
CA CYS A 99 -10.97 14.50 -3.83
C CYS A 99 -11.89 13.90 -4.89
N LYS A 100 -13.03 13.36 -4.46
CA LYS A 100 -14.05 12.87 -5.38
C LYS A 100 -14.54 14.01 -6.29
N PRO A 101 -14.97 13.70 -7.52
CA PRO A 101 -15.40 14.68 -8.51
C PRO A 101 -16.45 15.68 -8.02
N GLU A 102 -17.26 15.24 -7.07
CA GLU A 102 -18.46 15.88 -6.56
C GLU A 102 -18.16 16.97 -5.52
N THR A 103 -16.96 16.97 -4.94
CA THR A 103 -16.59 17.81 -3.80
C THR A 103 -15.63 18.95 -4.17
N SER A 104 -15.05 18.94 -5.37
CA SER A 104 -14.09 19.96 -5.81
C SER A 104 -14.75 21.04 -6.67
N ASN A 105 -14.76 22.28 -6.19
CA ASN A 105 -15.17 23.45 -6.97
C ASN A 105 -14.10 23.89 -8.00
N ASN A 106 -12.92 23.26 -7.99
CA ASN A 106 -11.78 23.62 -8.84
C ASN A 106 -11.53 22.56 -9.93
N LYS A 107 -11.93 22.87 -11.16
CA LYS A 107 -11.82 22.00 -12.34
C LYS A 107 -10.37 21.78 -12.83
N ARG A 108 -9.36 22.38 -12.18
CA ARG A 108 -7.97 22.45 -12.67
C ARG A 108 -7.01 21.39 -12.08
N TYR A 109 -7.36 20.69 -11.00
CA TYR A 109 -6.46 19.74 -10.32
C TYR A 109 -7.00 18.30 -10.24
N PHE A 110 -7.99 17.98 -11.06
CA PHE A 110 -8.75 16.71 -11.00
C PHE A 110 -7.94 15.42 -11.18
N ASN A 111 -6.66 15.50 -11.59
CA ASN A 111 -5.91 14.33 -12.05
C ASN A 111 -4.70 13.93 -11.20
N LYS A 112 -4.27 14.72 -10.21
CA LYS A 112 -3.17 14.31 -9.31
C LYS A 112 -3.40 14.88 -7.91
N PRO A 113 -3.60 14.04 -6.87
CA PRO A 113 -3.67 14.55 -5.51
C PRO A 113 -2.37 15.26 -5.13
N TYR A 114 -2.48 16.24 -4.23
CA TYR A 114 -1.34 16.85 -3.56
C TYR A 114 -0.42 15.76 -2.99
N ASP A 115 0.81 15.67 -3.50
CA ASP A 115 1.81 14.72 -3.01
C ASP A 115 2.37 15.24 -1.67
N ILE A 116 2.01 14.54 -0.58
CA ILE A 116 2.43 14.91 0.77
C ILE A 116 3.91 14.63 1.07
N THR A 117 4.65 13.98 0.17
CA THR A 117 6.11 13.88 0.27
C THR A 117 6.78 15.23 -0.03
N LEU A 118 6.10 16.12 -0.75
CA LEU A 118 6.60 17.44 -1.10
C LEU A 118 6.08 18.51 -0.13
N CYS A 119 6.96 19.45 0.21
CA CYS A 119 6.50 20.72 0.77
C CYS A 119 5.77 21.54 -0.32
N ALA A 120 4.80 22.37 0.10
CA ALA A 120 3.95 23.13 -0.83
C ALA A 120 4.75 23.93 -1.86
N GLN A 121 5.90 24.49 -1.46
CA GLN A 121 6.80 25.22 -2.36
C GLN A 121 7.36 24.35 -3.48
N ARG A 122 7.81 23.12 -3.18
CA ARG A 122 8.38 22.21 -4.17
C ARG A 122 7.33 21.69 -5.14
N MET A 123 6.09 21.56 -4.68
CA MET A 123 4.96 21.22 -5.55
C MET A 123 4.72 22.31 -6.60
N VAL A 124 4.73 23.59 -6.21
CA VAL A 124 4.60 24.72 -7.16
C VAL A 124 5.74 24.76 -8.18
N GLN A 125 6.92 24.26 -7.80
CA GLN A 125 8.09 24.14 -8.68
C GLN A 125 8.01 22.94 -9.64
N GLY A 126 6.93 22.15 -9.60
CA GLY A 126 6.70 21.03 -10.52
C GLY A 126 7.58 19.80 -10.25
N GLN A 127 8.04 19.62 -9.01
CA GLN A 127 8.76 18.39 -8.62
C GLN A 127 7.79 17.22 -8.50
N ASP A 128 8.27 16.00 -8.76
CA ASP A 128 7.41 14.81 -8.78
C ASP A 128 7.12 14.25 -7.38
N SER A 129 8.16 13.86 -6.63
CA SER A 129 8.11 13.33 -5.26
C SER A 129 9.46 13.49 -4.55
N ASP A 130 9.48 13.50 -3.21
CA ASP A 130 10.71 13.56 -2.42
C ASP A 130 11.11 12.18 -1.89
N ILE A 131 12.19 11.61 -2.44
CA ILE A 131 12.68 10.26 -2.08
C ILE A 131 13.01 10.08 -0.60
N ARG A 132 13.18 11.16 0.17
CA ARG A 132 13.49 11.09 1.60
C ARG A 132 12.25 10.80 2.45
N PHE A 133 11.07 11.05 1.89
CA PHE A 133 9.77 10.91 2.55
C PHE A 133 8.86 9.90 1.87
N PHE A 134 9.37 9.21 0.83
CA PHE A 134 8.68 8.12 0.13
C PHE A 134 9.01 6.77 0.76
#